data_AF-A0A960G904-F1
#
_entry.id   AF-A0A960G904-F1
#
_cell.length_a   1.000
_cell.length_b   1.000
_cell.length_c   1.000
_cell.angle_alpha   90.00
_cell.angle_beta   90.00
_cell.angle_gamma   90.00
#
_symmetry.space_group_name_H-M   'P 1'
#
loop_
_entity.id
_entity.type
_entity.pdbx_description
1 polymer ?
#
loop_
_entity_poly.entity_id
_entity_poly.type
_entity_poly.pdbx_seq_one_letter_code
_entity_poly.pdbx_strand_id
1 'polypeptide(L)'
;MPTAAKAINANGYDSAHFASPSGRIWCALYADNALCHFPNGMDYSAVPSSEETCPGEELDVTGVSVDATNGTEYFCSGGPEALPRTNSEYVDWWKDAGNLPSVKYDGQKYAVLPYGKKLKKGDYVCLSERAGVTCGNTATGKGFRVALAGVTFIG
;
A
#
# COMPACT_ATOMS: atom_id res chain seq x y z
N MET A 1 -5.05 13.76 3.32
CA MET A 1 -3.70 13.23 3.61
C MET A 1 -3.67 12.63 5.03
N PRO A 2 -3.33 11.33 5.25
CA PRO A 2 -3.07 10.79 6.58
C PRO A 2 -1.90 11.49 7.29
N THR A 3 -2.05 11.72 8.59
CA THR A 3 -0.99 12.27 9.44
C THR A 3 -0.25 11.19 10.23
N ALA A 4 1.00 11.44 10.62
CA ALA A 4 1.80 10.53 11.46
C ALA A 4 1.23 10.32 12.88
N ALA A 5 0.34 11.18 13.36
CA ALA A 5 -0.19 11.14 14.73
C ALA A 5 -0.85 9.79 15.04
N LYS A 6 -0.42 9.08 16.09
CA LYS A 6 -0.93 7.76 16.49
C LYS A 6 -0.74 6.65 15.43
N ALA A 7 0.14 6.84 14.46
CA ALA A 7 0.55 5.76 13.57
C ALA A 7 1.40 4.73 14.32
N ILE A 8 1.24 3.46 13.98
CA ILE A 8 2.19 2.41 14.34
C ILE A 8 3.50 2.76 13.64
N ASN A 9 4.59 2.82 14.40
CA ASN A 9 5.89 3.23 13.90
C ASN A 9 6.67 2.02 13.41
N ALA A 10 6.96 1.96 12.12
CA ALA A 10 7.74 0.91 11.49
C ALA A 10 9.13 1.38 11.01
N ASN A 11 9.64 2.50 11.55
CA ASN A 11 10.97 3.01 11.20
C ASN A 11 12.12 2.07 11.56
N GLY A 12 11.93 1.16 12.52
CA GLY A 12 12.94 0.19 12.95
C GLY A 12 13.07 -1.06 12.04
N TYR A 13 12.29 -1.14 10.96
CA TYR A 13 12.24 -2.28 10.05
C TYR A 13 12.65 -1.85 8.64
N ASP A 14 13.20 -2.77 7.85
CA ASP A 14 13.62 -2.50 6.47
C ASP A 14 12.45 -2.07 5.58
N SER A 15 11.29 -2.71 5.77
CA SER A 15 10.03 -2.39 5.10
C SER A 15 8.85 -2.69 6.03
N ALA A 16 7.67 -2.20 5.66
CA ALA A 16 6.44 -2.44 6.41
C ALA A 16 5.29 -2.79 5.47
N HIS A 17 5.11 -4.08 5.22
CA HIS A 17 4.06 -4.58 4.34
C HIS A 17 2.79 -4.89 5.15
N PHE A 18 1.62 -4.61 4.58
CA PHE A 18 0.35 -4.94 5.21
C PHE A 18 -0.75 -5.21 4.18
N ALA A 19 -1.73 -6.02 4.57
CA ALA A 19 -3.01 -6.12 3.90
C ALA A 19 -4.06 -5.29 4.63
N SER A 20 -5.03 -4.76 3.87
CA SER A 20 -6.30 -4.31 4.45
C SER A 20 -7.02 -5.48 5.15
N PRO A 21 -7.92 -5.24 6.11
CA PRO A 21 -8.67 -6.31 6.79
C PRO A 21 -9.49 -7.21 5.86
N SER A 22 -9.89 -6.71 4.69
CA SER A 22 -10.55 -7.52 3.66
C SER A 22 -9.62 -8.53 2.97
N GLY A 23 -8.32 -8.35 3.12
CA GLY A 23 -7.29 -9.09 2.40
C GLY A 23 -7.11 -8.69 0.94
N ARG A 24 -7.88 -7.74 0.40
CA ARG A 24 -7.85 -7.42 -1.04
C ARG A 24 -6.80 -6.39 -1.45
N ILE A 25 -6.60 -5.37 -0.63
CA ILE A 25 -5.60 -4.32 -0.89
C ILE A 25 -4.34 -4.66 -0.11
N TRP A 26 -3.20 -4.74 -0.80
CA TRP A 26 -1.87 -4.97 -0.20
C TRP A 26 -1.00 -3.76 -0.44
N CYS A 27 -0.31 -3.30 0.59
CA CYS A 27 0.53 -2.12 0.53
C CYS A 27 1.88 -2.37 1.20
N ALA A 28 2.87 -1.60 0.80
CA ALA A 28 4.20 -1.59 1.36
C ALA A 28 4.63 -0.14 1.63
N LEU A 29 5.30 0.07 2.76
CA LEU A 29 6.06 1.29 3.01
C LEU A 29 7.55 0.93 3.04
N TYR A 30 8.34 1.70 2.32
CA TYR A 30 9.79 1.68 2.32
C TYR A 30 10.33 2.98 2.91
N ALA A 31 11.65 3.19 2.86
CA ALA A 31 12.27 4.39 3.42
C ALA A 31 11.97 5.62 2.55
N ASP A 32 11.80 5.39 1.26
CA ASP A 32 11.79 6.37 0.18
C ASP A 32 10.49 6.37 -0.64
N ASN A 33 9.58 5.40 -0.45
CA ASN A 33 8.25 5.42 -1.04
C ASN A 33 7.19 4.65 -0.22
N ALA A 34 5.94 4.75 -0.66
CA ALA A 34 4.88 3.81 -0.31
C ALA A 34 4.11 3.41 -1.56
N LEU A 35 3.60 2.18 -1.59
CA LEU A 35 2.84 1.65 -2.72
C LEU A 35 1.69 0.76 -2.28
N CYS A 36 0.70 0.61 -3.14
CA CYS A 36 -0.36 -0.38 -3.00
C CYS A 36 -0.68 -1.04 -4.34
N HIS A 37 -0.91 -2.35 -4.28
CA HIS A 37 -1.50 -3.12 -5.38
C HIS A 37 -3.00 -2.92 -5.45
N PHE A 38 -3.55 -2.96 -6.67
CA PHE A 38 -4.98 -2.85 -6.91
C PHE A 38 -5.73 -4.06 -6.33
N PRO A 39 -6.87 -3.86 -5.65
CA PRO A 39 -7.66 -4.96 -5.16
C PRO A 39 -8.31 -5.72 -6.31
N ASN A 40 -8.43 -7.04 -6.17
CA ASN A 40 -9.23 -7.84 -7.10
C ASN A 40 -10.68 -7.32 -7.14
N GLY A 41 -11.21 -7.13 -8.34
CA GLY A 41 -12.54 -6.57 -8.60
C GLY A 41 -12.61 -5.04 -8.46
N MET A 42 -11.49 -4.33 -8.54
CA MET A 42 -11.45 -2.88 -8.67
C MET A 42 -12.07 -2.41 -9.99
N ASP A 43 -12.64 -1.21 -10.00
CA ASP A 43 -12.94 -0.46 -11.22
C ASP A 43 -11.66 0.15 -11.81
N TYR A 44 -11.32 -0.27 -13.04
CA TYR A 44 -10.14 0.18 -13.78
C TYR A 44 -10.43 1.33 -14.75
N SER A 45 -11.64 1.88 -14.77
CA SER A 45 -12.04 2.90 -15.75
C SER A 45 -11.18 4.18 -15.72
N ALA A 46 -10.52 4.47 -14.59
CA ALA A 46 -9.60 5.60 -14.41
C ALA A 46 -8.11 5.19 -14.38
N VAL A 47 -7.81 3.89 -14.56
CA VAL A 47 -6.45 3.37 -14.64
C VAL A 47 -6.00 3.46 -16.10
N PRO A 48 -4.88 4.15 -16.39
CA PRO A 48 -4.33 4.22 -17.75
C PRO A 48 -3.95 2.84 -18.27
N SER A 49 -3.86 2.69 -19.60
CA SER A 49 -3.39 1.44 -20.19
C SER A 49 -1.92 1.18 -19.85
N SER A 50 -1.51 -0.09 -19.95
CA SER A 50 -0.10 -0.47 -19.84
C SER A 50 0.77 0.13 -20.94
N GLU A 51 0.22 0.33 -22.14
CA GLU A 51 0.94 0.99 -23.24
C GLU A 51 1.26 2.46 -22.91
N GLU A 52 0.35 3.16 -22.24
CA GLU A 52 0.56 4.54 -21.81
C GLU A 52 1.51 4.63 -20.59
N THR A 53 1.39 3.71 -19.65
CA THR A 53 2.11 3.78 -18.37
C THR A 53 3.51 3.17 -18.44
N CYS A 54 3.66 2.07 -19.17
CA CYS A 54 4.85 1.23 -19.19
C CYS A 54 5.15 0.76 -20.64
N PRO A 55 5.44 1.72 -21.54
CA PRO A 55 5.61 1.43 -22.96
C PRO A 55 6.75 0.44 -23.21
N GLY A 56 6.42 -0.72 -23.78
CA GLY A 56 7.38 -1.75 -24.18
C GLY A 56 7.82 -2.70 -23.07
N GLU A 57 7.21 -2.64 -21.88
CA GLU A 57 7.58 -3.54 -20.76
C GLU A 57 6.86 -4.89 -20.79
N GLU A 58 5.79 -5.05 -21.60
CA GLU A 58 4.92 -6.23 -21.59
C GLU A 58 4.36 -6.55 -20.18
N LEU A 59 4.14 -5.52 -19.36
CA LEU A 59 3.61 -5.60 -18.00
C LEU A 59 2.24 -4.93 -17.88
N ASP A 60 1.44 -5.38 -16.92
CA ASP A 60 0.17 -4.74 -16.57
C ASP A 60 0.37 -3.62 -15.55
N VAL A 61 -0.49 -2.60 -15.58
CA VAL A 61 -0.57 -1.61 -14.49
C VAL A 61 -1.21 -2.28 -13.28
N THR A 62 -0.43 -2.50 -12.24
CA THR A 62 -0.83 -3.33 -11.08
C THR A 62 -1.04 -2.53 -9.80
N GLY A 63 -0.57 -1.28 -9.76
CA GLY A 63 -0.68 -0.48 -8.56
C GLY A 63 -0.37 0.99 -8.72
N VAL A 64 -0.31 1.65 -7.58
CA VAL A 64 0.01 3.07 -7.42
C VAL A 64 1.07 3.23 -6.34
N SER A 65 2.00 4.13 -6.56
CA SER A 65 3.05 4.51 -5.62
C SER A 65 3.02 6.00 -5.32
N VAL A 66 3.75 6.36 -4.26
CA VAL A 66 4.09 7.75 -3.95
C VAL A 66 5.51 7.83 -3.43
N ASP A 67 6.30 8.73 -4.00
CA ASP A 67 7.64 9.07 -3.54
C ASP A 67 7.84 10.60 -3.50
N ALA A 68 9.01 11.03 -3.01
CA ALA A 68 9.34 12.44 -2.84
C ALA A 68 9.71 13.16 -4.15
N THR A 69 10.16 12.42 -5.16
CA THR A 69 10.71 12.93 -6.42
C THR A 69 9.62 13.09 -7.48
N ASN A 70 8.85 12.03 -7.73
CA ASN A 70 7.86 11.97 -8.80
C ASN A 70 6.43 12.24 -8.28
N GLY A 71 6.23 12.27 -6.97
CA GLY A 71 4.90 12.39 -6.40
C GLY A 71 4.16 11.07 -6.53
N THR A 72 2.95 11.07 -7.10
CA THR A 72 2.09 9.89 -7.18
C THR A 72 1.99 9.38 -8.61
N GLU A 73 2.32 8.10 -8.81
CA GLU A 73 2.37 7.48 -10.13
C GLU A 73 1.74 6.09 -10.11
N TYR A 74 1.24 5.67 -11.27
CA TYR A 74 0.92 4.27 -11.51
C TYR A 74 2.21 3.51 -11.81
N PHE A 75 2.26 2.23 -11.44
CA PHE A 75 3.39 1.37 -11.78
C PHE A 75 2.92 0.07 -12.40
N CYS A 76 3.77 -0.51 -13.23
CA CYS A 76 3.58 -1.86 -13.75
C CYS A 76 4.47 -2.86 -13.02
N SER A 77 3.97 -4.07 -12.86
CA SER A 77 4.76 -5.16 -12.30
C SER A 77 4.27 -6.51 -12.79
N GLY A 78 5.20 -7.47 -12.92
CA GLY A 78 4.87 -8.87 -13.24
C GLY A 78 4.49 -9.71 -12.01
N GLY A 79 4.54 -9.12 -10.82
CA GLY A 79 4.28 -9.79 -9.56
C GLY A 79 3.87 -8.84 -8.43
N PRO A 80 3.57 -9.39 -7.24
CA PRO A 80 3.21 -8.59 -6.08
C PRO A 80 4.43 -7.88 -5.48
N GLU A 81 4.40 -6.55 -5.52
CA GLU A 81 5.39 -5.67 -4.87
C GLU A 81 5.10 -5.49 -3.37
N ALA A 82 3.86 -5.76 -2.95
CA ALA A 82 3.46 -5.83 -1.55
C ALA A 82 3.24 -7.28 -1.13
N LEU A 83 4.09 -7.76 -0.22
CA LEU A 83 4.14 -9.16 0.22
C LEU A 83 3.82 -9.32 1.71
N PRO A 84 2.59 -9.04 2.18
CA PRO A 84 2.27 -9.01 3.61
C PRO A 84 2.09 -10.40 4.25
N ARG A 85 2.83 -11.43 3.82
CA ARG A 85 2.68 -12.80 4.34
C ARG A 85 3.16 -12.88 5.79
N THR A 86 2.36 -13.46 6.69
CA THR A 86 2.69 -13.50 8.13
C THR A 86 3.99 -14.24 8.47
N ASN A 87 4.51 -15.04 7.53
CA ASN A 87 5.76 -15.78 7.68
C ASN A 87 6.98 -15.12 7.02
N SER A 88 6.87 -13.91 6.44
CA SER A 88 8.01 -13.19 5.85
C SER A 88 8.57 -12.13 6.78
N GLU A 89 9.80 -11.67 6.52
CA GLU A 89 10.45 -10.54 7.23
C GLU A 89 9.79 -9.18 6.96
N TYR A 90 9.10 -9.02 5.82
CA TYR A 90 8.42 -7.77 5.44
C TYR A 90 7.32 -7.31 6.41
N VAL A 91 6.94 -8.17 7.36
CA VAL A 91 5.90 -7.92 8.36
C VAL A 91 6.43 -8.02 9.79
N ASP A 92 7.74 -7.87 10.01
CA ASP A 92 8.32 -7.95 11.35
C ASP A 92 7.73 -6.89 12.30
N TRP A 93 7.38 -5.70 11.79
CA TRP A 93 6.61 -4.68 12.52
C TRP A 93 5.28 -5.20 13.10
N TRP A 94 4.63 -6.12 12.38
CA TRP A 94 3.35 -6.72 12.77
C TRP A 94 3.56 -7.84 13.79
N LYS A 95 4.63 -8.63 13.63
CA LYS A 95 4.99 -9.70 14.56
C LYS A 95 5.35 -9.12 15.93
N ASP A 96 6.18 -8.07 15.95
CA ASP A 96 6.62 -7.41 17.17
C ASP A 96 5.49 -6.66 17.89
N ALA A 97 4.51 -6.13 17.14
CA ALA A 97 3.33 -5.54 17.74
C ALA A 97 2.52 -6.56 18.57
N GLY A 98 2.57 -7.85 18.21
CA GLY A 98 2.07 -8.98 19.00
C GLY A 98 0.55 -9.09 19.16
N ASN A 99 -0.22 -8.07 18.80
CA ASN A 99 -1.67 -7.99 19.04
C ASN A 99 -2.50 -7.58 17.82
N LEU A 100 -1.89 -7.60 16.63
CA LEU A 100 -2.55 -7.24 15.38
C LEU A 100 -3.18 -8.47 14.70
N PRO A 101 -4.32 -8.29 14.02
CA PRO A 101 -5.01 -9.40 13.36
C PRO A 101 -4.27 -9.86 12.10
N SER A 102 -4.67 -11.03 11.60
CA SER A 102 -4.30 -11.52 10.28
C SER A 102 -5.56 -11.88 9.49
N VAL A 103 -5.48 -11.84 8.16
CA VAL A 103 -6.56 -12.29 7.26
C VAL A 103 -6.09 -13.46 6.41
N LYS A 104 -6.98 -14.42 6.14
CA LYS A 104 -6.75 -15.44 5.12
C LYS A 104 -7.31 -14.94 3.79
N TYR A 105 -6.47 -14.93 2.76
CA TYR A 105 -6.86 -14.54 1.41
C TYR A 105 -6.09 -15.42 0.43
N ASP A 106 -6.83 -16.03 -0.52
CA ASP A 106 -6.28 -16.95 -1.52
C ASP A 106 -5.34 -18.02 -0.95
N GLY A 107 -5.78 -18.68 0.13
CA GLY A 107 -5.00 -19.71 0.82
C GLY A 107 -3.78 -19.21 1.61
N GLN A 108 -3.41 -17.93 1.49
CA GLN A 108 -2.31 -17.30 2.23
C GLN A 108 -2.83 -16.58 3.48
N LYS A 109 -1.94 -16.40 4.46
CA LYS A 109 -2.22 -15.64 5.69
C LYS A 109 -1.44 -14.32 5.65
N TYR A 110 -2.15 -13.20 5.72
CA TYR A 110 -1.57 -11.87 5.63
C TYR A 110 -1.64 -11.08 6.93
N ALA A 111 -0.58 -10.31 7.21
CA ALA A 111 -0.50 -9.33 8.29
C ALA A 111 -1.45 -8.16 7.98
N VAL A 112 -2.35 -7.84 8.92
CA VAL A 112 -3.38 -6.82 8.69
C VAL A 112 -3.01 -5.53 9.42
N LEU A 113 -3.15 -4.40 8.71
CA LEU A 113 -3.35 -3.10 9.35
C LEU A 113 -4.86 -2.90 9.58
N PRO A 114 -5.35 -2.86 10.83
CA PRO A 114 -6.79 -2.76 11.10
C PRO A 114 -7.41 -1.48 10.53
N TYR A 115 -8.71 -1.52 10.26
CA TYR A 115 -9.45 -0.30 9.89
C TYR A 115 -9.33 0.77 10.98
N GLY A 116 -9.12 2.02 10.55
CA GLY A 116 -8.87 3.17 11.42
C GLY A 116 -7.43 3.26 11.96
N LYS A 117 -6.56 2.28 11.66
CA LYS A 117 -5.15 2.32 12.06
C LYS A 117 -4.28 2.88 10.94
N LYS A 118 -3.20 3.54 11.38
CA LYS A 118 -2.17 4.10 10.52
C LYS A 118 -0.86 3.38 10.75
N LEU A 119 -0.09 3.24 9.68
CA LEU A 119 1.27 2.70 9.69
C LEU A 119 2.19 3.76 9.10
N LYS A 120 3.35 3.98 9.73
CA LYS A 120 4.33 4.98 9.32
C LYS A 120 5.70 4.36 9.12
N LYS A 121 6.37 4.73 8.03
CA LYS A 121 7.81 4.53 7.82
C LYS A 121 8.37 5.74 7.08
N GLY A 122 9.44 6.35 7.60
CA GLY A 122 9.96 7.62 7.10
C GLY A 122 8.88 8.71 7.12
N ASP A 123 8.74 9.44 6.02
CA ASP A 123 7.69 10.43 5.80
C ASP A 123 6.40 9.84 5.22
N TYR A 124 6.35 8.52 5.00
CA TYR A 124 5.21 7.84 4.42
C TYR A 124 4.28 7.34 5.50
N VAL A 125 2.98 7.62 5.31
CA VAL A 125 1.91 7.17 6.20
C VAL A 125 0.79 6.56 5.38
N CYS A 126 0.40 5.34 5.72
CA CYS A 126 -0.79 4.69 5.18
C CYS A 126 -1.86 4.54 6.26
N LEU A 127 -3.10 4.86 5.91
CA LEU A 127 -4.31 4.67 6.71
C LEU A 127 -5.17 3.59 6.04
N SER A 128 -5.53 2.55 6.81
CA SER A 128 -6.50 1.55 6.36
C SER A 128 -7.91 1.93 6.77
N GLU A 129 -8.84 1.99 5.82
CA GLU A 129 -10.26 2.30 6.06
C GLU A 129 -11.16 1.30 5.35
N ARG A 130 -12.42 1.20 5.79
CA ARG A 130 -13.41 0.32 5.15
C ARG A 130 -13.62 0.65 3.69
N ALA A 131 -13.53 1.94 3.36
CA ALA A 131 -13.72 2.41 2.01
C ALA A 131 -12.47 2.23 1.13
N GLY A 132 -11.30 1.91 1.67
CA GLY A 132 -10.04 1.86 0.91
C GLY A 132 -8.81 2.14 1.77
N VAL A 133 -7.63 2.12 1.16
CA VAL A 133 -6.37 2.51 1.80
C VAL A 133 -5.92 3.84 1.24
N THR A 134 -5.50 4.76 2.11
CA THR A 134 -4.91 6.04 1.72
C THR A 134 -3.47 6.09 2.19
N CYS A 135 -2.53 6.28 1.28
CA CYS A 135 -1.12 6.43 1.57
C CYS A 135 -0.61 7.80 1.13
N GLY A 136 0.44 8.29 1.76
CA GLY A 136 1.25 9.33 1.14
C GLY A 136 2.30 9.93 2.02
N ASN A 137 2.96 10.92 1.42
CA ASN A 137 4.18 11.54 1.89
C ASN A 137 3.83 12.81 2.67
N THR A 138 4.08 12.80 3.97
CA THR A 138 3.76 13.93 4.84
C THR A 138 4.68 15.14 4.63
N ALA A 139 5.84 14.97 4.01
CA ALA A 139 6.77 16.05 3.69
C ALA A 139 6.35 16.80 2.42
N THR A 140 5.83 16.11 1.40
CA THR A 140 5.41 16.72 0.12
C THR A 140 3.92 17.02 0.04
N GLY A 141 3.10 16.42 0.92
CA GLY A 141 1.65 16.51 0.88
C GLY A 141 0.98 15.62 -0.18
N LYS A 142 1.79 14.96 -1.03
CA LYS A 142 1.32 14.07 -2.10
C LYS A 142 0.88 12.71 -1.55
N GLY A 143 -0.07 12.08 -2.22
CA GLY A 143 -0.48 10.73 -1.88
C GLY A 143 -1.58 10.20 -2.77
N PHE A 144 -2.05 9.01 -2.44
CA PHE A 144 -3.10 8.36 -3.20
C PHE A 144 -4.08 7.66 -2.27
N ARG A 145 -5.23 7.34 -2.83
CA ARG A 145 -6.20 6.44 -2.23
C ARG A 145 -6.54 5.35 -3.24
N VAL A 146 -6.50 4.10 -2.78
CA VAL A 146 -6.92 2.92 -3.55
C VAL A 146 -8.15 2.29 -2.90
N ALA A 147 -9.14 1.96 -3.70
CA ALA A 147 -10.40 1.36 -3.29
C ALA A 147 -10.96 0.49 -4.42
N LEU A 148 -12.04 -0.27 -4.16
CA LEU A 148 -12.76 -0.97 -5.23
C LEU A 148 -13.33 -0.01 -6.29
N ALA A 149 -13.61 1.24 -5.91
CA ALA A 149 -14.08 2.28 -6.84
C ALA A 149 -12.96 2.90 -7.70
N GLY A 150 -11.72 2.40 -7.61
CA GLY A 150 -10.57 2.90 -8.35
C GLY A 150 -9.58 3.68 -7.49
N VAL A 151 -8.74 4.47 -8.17
CA VAL A 151 -7.63 5.23 -7.58
C VAL A 151 -7.93 6.73 -7.61
N THR A 152 -7.50 7.44 -6.58
CA THR A 152 -7.58 8.90 -6.50
C THR A 152 -6.25 9.46 -6.03
N PHE A 153 -5.67 10.38 -6.81
CA PHE A 153 -4.45 11.10 -6.41
C PHE A 153 -4.80 12.30 -5.53
N ILE A 154 -3.90 12.62 -4.61
CA ILE A 154 -3.98 13.69 -3.63
C ILE A 154 -2.79 14.60 -3.89
N GLY A 155 -3.08 15.86 -4.21
CA GLY A 155 -2.11 16.87 -4.60
C GLY A 155 -1.89 17.95 -3.54
#